data_AF-A0A9N9JB49-F1
#
_entry.id   AF-A0A9N9JB49-F1
#
_cell.length_a   1.000
_cell.length_b   1.000
_cell.length_c   1.000
_cell.angle_alpha   90.00
_cell.angle_beta   90.00
_cell.angle_gamma   90.00
#
_symmetry.space_group_name_H-M   'P 1'
#
loop_
_entity.id
_entity.type
_entity.pdbx_description
1 polymer ?
#
loop_
_entity_poly.entity_id
_entity_poly.type
_entity_poly.pdbx_seq_one_letter_code
_entity_poly.pdbx_strand_id
1 'polypeptide(L)'
;NIDSKILSMAGSSLSRLFYGAPLTREPLDTVTTYCKNITTIFIVCSSTGVCQFIGSSISTLEKLKRLEIECNCYDVTNIILQSLENKLPLSLVYLRFISFELIAPSALNKFLEKCDAPLETLIISLDWQKYSFEYGYAIIKFYDRMHTLKRLETGTYMDKLVFVAIESCGVKISEIDKFKSLRYYF
;
A
#
# COMPACT_ATOMS: atom_id res chain seq x y z
N ASN A 1 16.30 -18.09 4.34
CA ASN A 1 16.21 -17.70 5.75
C ASN A 1 17.37 -16.81 6.10
N ILE A 2 17.14 -15.50 6.22
CA ILE A 2 18.13 -14.58 6.82
C ILE A 2 18.03 -14.79 8.34
N ASP A 3 19.17 -15.02 8.99
CA ASP A 3 19.26 -15.21 10.45
C ASP A 3 18.82 -13.91 11.16
N SER A 4 17.99 -14.03 12.19
CA SER A 4 17.55 -12.90 13.03
C SER A 4 18.73 -12.15 13.65
N LYS A 5 19.87 -12.81 13.85
CA LYS A 5 21.13 -12.18 14.26
C LYS A 5 21.73 -11.26 13.20
N ILE A 6 21.64 -11.59 11.92
CA ILE A 6 22.13 -10.72 10.84
C ILE A 6 21.25 -9.46 10.75
N LEU A 7 19.94 -9.61 10.99
CA LEU A 7 18.99 -8.51 10.99
C LEU A 7 19.20 -7.56 12.17
N SER A 8 19.46 -8.09 13.37
CA SER A 8 19.79 -7.26 14.53
C SER A 8 21.14 -6.55 14.39
N MET A 9 22.11 -7.16 13.71
CA MET A 9 23.41 -6.54 13.38
C MET A 9 23.31 -5.46 12.30
N ALA A 10 22.44 -5.65 11.30
CA ALA A 10 22.16 -4.62 10.30
C ALA A 10 21.51 -3.39 10.94
N GLY A 11 20.65 -3.62 11.95
CA GLY A 11 20.17 -2.61 12.91
C GLY A 11 19.77 -1.29 12.25
N SER A 12 20.36 -0.19 12.73
CA SER A 12 20.08 1.16 12.25
C SER A 12 20.60 1.47 10.84
N SER A 13 21.42 0.62 10.24
CA SER A 13 21.95 0.83 8.88
C SER A 13 20.95 0.43 7.80
N LEU A 14 19.95 -0.39 8.12
CA LEU A 14 18.95 -0.85 7.15
C LEU A 14 17.90 0.24 6.90
N SER A 15 17.89 0.78 5.67
CA SER A 15 16.95 1.82 5.24
C SER A 15 15.87 1.31 4.26
N ARG A 16 16.09 0.14 3.66
CA ARG A 16 15.20 -0.48 2.67
C ARG A 16 15.06 -1.97 2.96
N LEU A 17 13.85 -2.49 2.87
CA LEU A 17 13.55 -3.90 3.07
C LEU A 17 12.75 -4.43 1.88
N PHE A 18 13.23 -5.51 1.29
CA PHE A 18 12.45 -6.37 0.41
C PHE A 18 12.10 -7.64 1.17
N TYR A 19 10.81 -7.94 1.27
CA TYR A 19 10.30 -9.07 2.03
C TYR A 19 9.48 -10.00 1.10
N GLY A 20 10.15 -11.02 0.57
CA GLY A 20 9.60 -11.98 -0.40
C GLY A 20 9.37 -13.38 0.17
N ALA A 21 8.69 -14.23 -0.60
CA ALA A 21 8.25 -15.57 -0.16
C ALA A 21 9.42 -16.56 0.12
N PRO A 22 9.25 -17.50 1.08
CA PRO A 22 8.08 -17.67 1.94
C PRO A 22 8.05 -16.61 3.05
N LEU A 23 6.91 -15.93 3.16
CA LEU A 23 6.68 -14.98 4.24
C LEU A 23 6.43 -15.76 5.53
N THR A 24 7.20 -15.47 6.57
CA THR A 24 6.90 -15.88 7.94
C THR A 24 6.75 -14.64 8.82
N ARG A 25 6.04 -14.73 9.94
CA ARG A 25 5.82 -13.55 10.77
C ARG A 25 7.11 -13.08 11.47
N GLU A 26 7.88 -14.05 11.96
CA GLU A 26 9.03 -13.81 12.84
C GLU A 26 10.12 -12.90 12.24
N PRO A 27 10.52 -13.04 10.95
CA PRO A 27 11.50 -12.13 10.36
C PRO A 27 10.95 -10.71 10.19
N LEU A 28 9.69 -10.53 9.83
CA LEU A 28 9.10 -9.20 9.67
C LEU A 28 9.02 -8.48 11.02
N ASP A 29 8.59 -9.17 12.07
CA ASP A 29 8.55 -8.62 13.44
C ASP A 29 9.96 -8.30 13.94
N THR A 30 10.94 -9.17 13.67
CA THR A 30 12.35 -8.93 14.03
C THR A 30 12.89 -7.68 13.33
N VAL A 31 12.72 -7.57 12.01
CA VAL A 31 13.20 -6.42 11.24
C VAL A 31 12.53 -5.13 11.72
N THR A 32 11.23 -5.13 11.91
CA THR A 32 10.49 -3.94 12.33
C THR A 32 10.83 -3.52 13.77
N THR A 33 11.26 -4.47 14.61
CA THR A 33 11.74 -4.22 15.98
C THR A 33 13.13 -3.59 16.00
N TYR A 34 14.10 -4.15 15.27
CA TYR A 34 15.51 -3.74 15.40
C TYR A 34 15.96 -2.70 14.36
N CYS A 35 15.27 -2.59 13.22
CA CYS A 35 15.66 -1.73 12.10
C CYS A 35 14.76 -0.49 11.99
N LYS A 36 14.81 0.40 12.99
CA LYS A 36 13.95 1.60 13.07
C LYS A 36 14.21 2.67 12.00
N ASN A 37 15.30 2.55 11.24
CA ASN A 37 15.67 3.49 10.17
C ASN A 37 15.10 3.12 8.79
N ILE A 38 14.28 2.07 8.71
CA ILE A 38 13.64 1.69 7.46
C ILE A 38 12.73 2.82 6.96
N THR A 39 12.96 3.22 5.71
CA THR A 39 12.19 4.23 4.99
C THR A 39 11.39 3.65 3.83
N THR A 40 11.75 2.46 3.35
CA THR A 40 11.10 1.80 2.21
C THR A 40 10.90 0.31 2.51
N ILE A 41 9.69 -0.18 2.30
CA ILE A 41 9.34 -1.59 2.39
C ILE A 41 8.64 -2.03 1.10
N PHE A 42 9.05 -3.17 0.59
CA PHE A 42 8.36 -3.93 -0.45
C PHE A 42 8.03 -5.32 0.09
N ILE A 43 6.76 -5.73 0.05
CA ILE A 43 6.28 -7.03 0.56
C ILE A 43 5.61 -7.81 -0.56
N VAL A 44 6.00 -9.08 -0.77
CA VAL A 44 5.32 -10.01 -1.68
C VAL A 44 4.51 -11.02 -0.89
N CYS A 45 3.19 -10.89 -0.96
CA CYS A 45 2.21 -11.70 -0.25
C CYS A 45 1.78 -12.92 -1.06
N SER A 46 2.11 -14.11 -0.56
CA SER A 46 1.73 -15.40 -1.16
C SER A 46 0.78 -16.25 -0.30
N SER A 47 0.46 -15.83 0.93
CA SER A 47 -0.44 -16.58 1.83
C SER A 47 -1.19 -15.66 2.80
N THR A 48 -2.38 -16.08 3.25
CA THR A 48 -3.25 -15.34 4.18
C THR A 48 -2.61 -15.12 5.56
N GLY A 49 -1.83 -16.10 6.04
CA GLY A 49 -1.34 -16.15 7.43
C GLY A 49 -0.48 -14.95 7.84
N VAL A 50 0.36 -14.42 6.94
CA VAL A 50 1.21 -13.25 7.24
C VAL A 50 0.49 -11.92 6.98
N CYS A 51 -0.45 -11.90 6.04
CA CYS A 51 -1.09 -10.67 5.58
C CYS A 51 -1.87 -9.92 6.67
N GLN A 52 -2.46 -10.67 7.61
CA GLN A 52 -3.15 -10.13 8.77
C GLN A 52 -2.22 -9.39 9.76
N PHE A 53 -0.91 -9.65 9.72
CA PHE A 53 0.06 -9.06 10.66
C PHE A 53 0.85 -7.90 10.07
N ILE A 54 0.80 -7.67 8.75
CA ILE A 54 1.58 -6.63 8.06
C ILE A 54 1.42 -5.28 8.75
N GLY A 55 0.18 -4.84 8.97
CA GLY A 55 -0.09 -3.55 9.60
C GLY A 55 0.52 -3.41 10.99
N SER A 56 0.43 -4.44 11.86
CA SER A 56 1.03 -4.37 13.20
C SER A 56 2.56 -4.33 13.17
N SER A 57 3.19 -4.99 12.22
CA SER A 57 4.65 -4.97 12.12
C SER A 57 5.13 -3.59 11.64
N ILE A 58 4.51 -3.04 10.59
CA ILE A 58 4.96 -1.76 10.01
C ILE A 58 4.58 -0.55 10.85
N SER A 59 3.55 -0.61 11.70
CA SER A 59 3.08 0.54 12.50
C SER A 59 4.16 1.08 13.45
N THR A 60 5.17 0.26 13.77
CA THR A 60 6.28 0.62 14.66
C THR A 60 7.45 1.31 13.94
N LEU A 61 7.34 1.55 12.64
CA LEU A 61 8.38 2.15 11.80
C LEU A 61 8.11 3.63 11.54
N GLU A 62 8.51 4.47 12.50
CA GLU A 62 8.28 5.92 12.48
C GLU A 62 8.92 6.65 11.29
N LYS A 63 9.88 6.05 10.59
CA LYS A 63 10.57 6.64 9.43
C LYS A 63 10.10 6.08 8.09
N LEU A 64 9.12 5.18 8.08
CA LEU A 64 8.64 4.53 6.86
C LEU A 64 7.93 5.52 5.94
N LYS A 65 8.54 5.84 4.80
CA LYS A 65 7.99 6.77 3.81
C LYS A 65 7.27 6.08 2.65
N ARG A 66 7.71 4.86 2.31
CA ARG A 66 7.26 4.12 1.13
C ARG A 66 6.91 2.69 1.48
N LEU A 67 5.69 2.29 1.15
CA LEU A 67 5.20 0.92 1.29
C LEU A 67 4.64 0.43 -0.05
N GLU A 68 5.14 -0.71 -0.49
CA GLU A 68 4.63 -1.43 -1.65
C GLU A 68 4.26 -2.84 -1.22
N ILE A 69 3.07 -3.28 -1.62
CA ILE A 69 2.57 -4.61 -1.33
C ILE A 69 2.12 -5.24 -2.63
N GLU A 70 2.79 -6.31 -3.01
CA GLU A 70 2.37 -7.20 -4.08
C GLU A 70 1.57 -8.35 -3.48
N CYS A 71 0.41 -8.65 -4.02
CA CYS A 71 -0.39 -9.79 -3.61
C CYS A 71 -0.80 -10.61 -4.82
N ASN A 72 -0.42 -11.88 -4.85
CA ASN A 72 -0.73 -12.79 -5.97
C ASN A 72 -1.89 -13.73 -5.63
N CYS A 73 -2.67 -13.42 -4.59
CA CYS A 73 -3.77 -14.24 -4.09
C CYS A 73 -5.04 -13.40 -3.90
N TYR A 74 -6.10 -13.77 -4.62
CA TYR A 74 -7.39 -13.07 -4.66
C TYR A 74 -8.01 -12.84 -3.28
N ASP A 75 -7.98 -13.87 -2.41
CA ASP A 75 -8.68 -13.84 -1.12
C ASP A 75 -7.98 -12.96 -0.07
N VAL A 76 -6.79 -12.45 -0.38
CA VAL A 76 -5.90 -11.81 0.59
C VAL A 76 -6.00 -10.29 0.56
N THR A 77 -6.45 -9.71 -0.56
CA THR A 77 -6.61 -8.26 -0.75
C THR A 77 -7.37 -7.59 0.41
N ASN A 78 -8.54 -8.11 0.77
CA ASN A 78 -9.35 -7.55 1.85
C ASN A 78 -8.68 -7.72 3.23
N ILE A 79 -7.98 -8.83 3.46
CA ILE A 79 -7.24 -9.09 4.70
C ILE A 79 -6.10 -8.08 4.84
N ILE A 80 -5.40 -7.74 3.75
CA ILE A 80 -4.35 -6.73 3.77
C ILE A 80 -4.94 -5.36 4.08
N LEU A 81 -5.98 -4.93 3.37
CA LEU A 81 -6.60 -3.62 3.64
C LEU A 81 -7.07 -3.51 5.10
N GLN A 82 -7.71 -4.55 5.63
CA GLN A 82 -8.10 -4.62 7.04
C GLN A 82 -6.91 -4.61 8.00
N SER A 83 -5.81 -5.26 7.65
CA SER A 83 -4.63 -5.28 8.53
C SER A 83 -3.98 -3.90 8.63
N LEU A 84 -4.06 -3.09 7.57
CA LEU A 84 -3.51 -1.74 7.47
C LEU A 84 -4.42 -0.63 8.07
N GLU A 85 -5.72 -0.89 8.26
CA GLU A 85 -6.67 0.06 8.88
C GLU A 85 -6.08 0.64 10.20
N ASN A 86 -5.97 1.97 10.32
CA ASN A 86 -5.40 2.68 11.48
C ASN A 86 -3.96 2.28 11.89
N LYS A 87 -3.20 1.59 11.03
CA LYS A 87 -1.85 1.09 11.36
C LYS A 87 -0.75 1.60 10.45
N LEU A 88 -1.08 2.40 9.44
CA LEU A 88 -0.07 3.04 8.61
C LEU A 88 0.67 4.13 9.41
N PRO A 89 2.01 4.14 9.41
CA PRO A 89 2.78 5.18 10.09
C PRO A 89 2.49 6.58 9.54
N LEU A 90 2.50 7.60 10.40
CA LEU A 90 2.29 9.00 10.01
C LEU A 90 3.39 9.57 9.10
N SER A 91 4.52 8.88 8.96
CA SER A 91 5.57 9.24 8.01
C SER A 91 5.35 8.68 6.61
N LEU A 92 4.34 7.82 6.42
CA LEU A 92 4.08 7.17 5.15
C LEU A 92 3.42 8.14 4.17
N VAL A 93 4.10 8.40 3.06
CA VAL A 93 3.64 9.32 2.00
C VAL A 93 3.39 8.62 0.67
N TYR A 94 3.88 7.39 0.50
CA TYR A 94 3.72 6.60 -0.72
C TYR A 94 3.20 5.21 -0.39
N LEU A 95 2.07 4.85 -1.00
CA LEU A 95 1.46 3.52 -0.89
C LEU A 95 1.14 2.96 -2.27
N ARG A 96 1.57 1.72 -2.52
CA ARG A 96 1.28 1.01 -3.76
C ARG A 96 0.80 -0.41 -3.50
N PHE A 97 -0.29 -0.76 -4.16
CA PHE A 97 -0.82 -2.12 -4.23
C PHE A 97 -0.59 -2.70 -5.63
N ILE A 98 0.11 -3.83 -5.70
CA ILE A 98 0.52 -4.50 -6.96
C ILE A 98 -0.19 -5.85 -7.04
N SER A 99 -0.74 -6.16 -8.21
CA SER A 99 -1.49 -7.41 -8.45
C SER A 99 -2.73 -7.59 -7.55
N PHE A 100 -3.23 -6.50 -6.94
CA PHE A 100 -4.48 -6.52 -6.20
C PHE A 100 -5.62 -6.60 -7.22
N GLU A 101 -6.23 -7.77 -7.32
CA GLU A 101 -7.45 -7.94 -8.09
C GLU A 101 -8.67 -7.69 -7.18
N LEU A 102 -9.65 -6.93 -7.71
CA LEU A 102 -11.02 -6.85 -7.18
C LEU A 102 -11.15 -6.31 -5.73
N ILE A 103 -10.57 -5.13 -5.44
CA ILE A 103 -10.87 -4.42 -4.18
C ILE A 103 -12.34 -3.96 -4.20
N ALA A 104 -13.19 -4.48 -3.32
CA ALA A 104 -14.57 -4.01 -3.22
C ALA A 104 -14.63 -2.52 -2.81
N PRO A 105 -15.55 -1.69 -3.36
CA PRO A 105 -15.64 -0.28 -3.01
C PRO A 105 -15.81 -0.01 -1.51
N SER A 106 -16.59 -0.86 -0.82
CA SER A 106 -16.78 -0.77 0.63
C SER A 106 -15.48 -1.02 1.41
N ALA A 107 -14.63 -1.95 0.95
CA ALA A 107 -13.35 -2.25 1.58
C ALA A 107 -12.37 -1.07 1.38
N LEU A 108 -12.31 -0.50 0.17
CA LEU A 108 -11.50 0.69 -0.08
C LEU A 108 -11.96 1.88 0.76
N ASN A 109 -13.26 2.16 0.76
CA ASN A 109 -13.82 3.29 1.50
C ASN A 109 -13.51 3.18 3.00
N LYS A 110 -13.72 1.99 3.60
CA LYS A 110 -13.41 1.75 5.00
C LYS A 110 -11.92 1.89 5.31
N PHE A 111 -11.05 1.40 4.43
CA PHE A 111 -9.60 1.55 4.58
C PHE A 111 -9.19 3.03 4.54
N LEU A 112 -9.68 3.79 3.56
CA LEU A 112 -9.35 5.21 3.40
C LEU A 112 -9.95 6.10 4.49
N GLU A 113 -11.14 5.78 5.01
CA GLU A 113 -11.74 6.47 6.17
C GLU A 113 -10.90 6.31 7.44
N LYS A 114 -10.16 5.21 7.56
CA LYS A 114 -9.30 4.84 8.70
C LYS A 114 -7.81 5.06 8.42
N CYS A 115 -7.46 5.69 7.31
CA CYS A 115 -6.07 5.91 6.93
C CYS A 115 -5.61 7.27 7.46
N ASP A 116 -4.81 7.30 8.52
CA ASP A 116 -4.29 8.58 9.05
C ASP A 116 -2.90 8.95 8.51
N ALA A 117 -2.34 8.10 7.63
CA ALA A 117 -1.10 8.41 6.94
C ALA A 117 -1.32 9.55 5.92
N PRO A 118 -0.45 10.57 5.89
CA PRO A 118 -0.53 11.70 4.98
C PRO A 118 -0.05 11.31 3.57
N LEU A 119 -0.78 10.40 2.92
CA LEU A 119 -0.42 9.87 1.61
C LEU A 119 -0.37 11.01 0.58
N GLU A 120 0.77 11.15 -0.08
CA GLU A 120 0.96 12.04 -1.23
C GLU A 120 0.77 11.28 -2.56
N THR A 121 1.09 9.99 -2.58
CA THR A 121 0.94 9.11 -3.74
C THR A 121 0.23 7.82 -3.35
N LEU A 122 -0.85 7.52 -4.06
CA LEU A 122 -1.57 6.25 -3.98
C LEU A 122 -1.56 5.59 -5.37
N ILE A 123 -1.07 4.36 -5.44
CA ILE A 123 -1.08 3.54 -6.66
C ILE A 123 -1.93 2.32 -6.39
N ILE A 124 -3.04 2.20 -7.11
CA ILE A 124 -4.04 1.17 -6.84
C ILE A 124 -4.78 0.76 -8.12
N SER A 125 -4.87 -0.55 -8.35
CA SER A 125 -5.68 -1.10 -9.44
C SER A 125 -7.09 -1.39 -8.93
N LEU A 126 -8.10 -0.78 -9.55
CA LEU A 126 -9.50 -0.92 -9.17
C LEU A 126 -10.35 -1.26 -10.41
N ASP A 127 -11.53 -1.83 -10.18
CA ASP A 127 -12.51 -2.12 -11.24
C ASP A 127 -13.34 -0.86 -11.57
N TRP A 128 -12.65 0.15 -12.12
CA TRP A 128 -13.25 1.44 -12.45
C TRP A 128 -14.38 1.34 -13.48
N GLN A 129 -14.43 0.27 -14.28
CA GLN A 129 -15.53 0.05 -15.23
C GLN A 129 -16.85 -0.24 -14.51
N LYS A 130 -16.79 -0.94 -13.38
CA LYS A 130 -17.99 -1.39 -12.66
C LYS A 130 -18.42 -0.46 -11.54
N TYR A 131 -17.47 0.16 -10.84
CA TYR A 131 -17.73 0.93 -9.62
C TYR A 131 -17.04 2.30 -9.60
N SER A 132 -16.98 2.99 -10.74
CA SER A 132 -16.22 4.24 -10.87
C SER A 132 -16.63 5.30 -9.85
N PHE A 133 -17.93 5.48 -9.64
CA PHE A 133 -18.46 6.52 -8.75
C PHE A 133 -18.12 6.25 -7.29
N GLU A 134 -18.27 5.00 -6.84
CA GLU A 134 -18.01 4.62 -5.46
C GLU A 134 -16.53 4.73 -5.11
N TYR A 135 -15.65 4.31 -6.01
CA TYR A 135 -14.20 4.50 -5.82
C TYR A 135 -13.82 5.98 -5.86
N GLY A 136 -14.36 6.74 -6.81
CA GLY A 136 -14.10 8.17 -6.91
C GLY A 136 -14.51 8.93 -5.66
N TYR A 137 -15.70 8.64 -5.14
CA TYR A 137 -16.22 9.23 -3.91
C TYR A 137 -15.34 8.91 -2.69
N ALA A 138 -14.85 7.67 -2.57
CA ALA A 138 -13.93 7.29 -1.49
C ALA A 138 -12.60 8.07 -1.56
N ILE A 139 -12.06 8.26 -2.76
CA ILE A 139 -10.83 9.04 -2.98
C ILE A 139 -11.04 10.53 -2.65
N ILE A 140 -12.14 11.13 -3.12
CA ILE A 140 -12.45 12.53 -2.84
C ILE A 140 -12.63 12.76 -1.34
N LYS A 141 -13.38 11.88 -0.64
CA LYS A 141 -13.50 11.94 0.82
C LYS A 141 -12.16 11.88 1.54
N PHE A 142 -11.27 11.00 1.09
CA PHE A 142 -9.93 10.91 1.66
C PHE A 142 -9.15 12.22 1.44
N TYR A 143 -9.23 12.78 0.23
CA TYR A 143 -8.62 14.07 -0.08
C TYR A 143 -9.20 15.20 0.79
N ASP A 144 -10.52 15.30 0.93
CA ASP A 144 -11.17 16.34 1.73
C ASP A 144 -10.78 16.27 3.22
N ARG A 145 -10.43 15.08 3.71
CA ARG A 145 -9.97 14.89 5.10
C ARG A 145 -8.49 15.20 5.29
N MET A 146 -7.64 14.76 4.35
CA MET A 146 -6.19 14.78 4.53
C MET A 146 -5.49 15.93 3.79
N HIS A 147 -6.03 16.36 2.65
CA HIS A 147 -5.46 17.36 1.74
C HIS A 147 -4.00 17.11 1.29
N THR A 148 -3.48 15.89 1.47
CA THR A 148 -2.09 15.55 1.16
C THR A 148 -1.92 14.84 -0.18
N LEU A 149 -2.98 14.19 -0.69
CA LEU A 149 -2.89 13.38 -1.90
C LEU A 149 -2.63 14.27 -3.12
N LYS A 150 -1.51 14.04 -3.80
CA LYS A 150 -1.09 14.79 -5.00
C LYS A 150 -1.15 13.94 -6.26
N ARG A 151 -1.03 12.62 -6.12
CA ARG A 151 -0.98 11.69 -7.24
C ARG A 151 -1.78 10.43 -6.98
N LEU A 152 -2.62 10.07 -7.95
CA LEU A 152 -3.33 8.80 -8.01
C LEU A 152 -2.90 8.07 -9.29
N GLU A 153 -2.43 6.84 -9.17
CA GLU A 153 -2.17 5.98 -10.34
C GLU A 153 -3.16 4.81 -10.37
N THR A 154 -3.82 4.60 -11.52
CA THR A 154 -4.87 3.59 -11.70
C THR A 154 -4.52 2.55 -12.76
N GLY A 155 -4.94 1.30 -12.56
CA GLY A 155 -4.65 0.20 -13.49
C GLY A 155 -5.63 0.04 -14.67
N THR A 156 -6.78 0.71 -14.63
CA THR A 156 -7.83 0.65 -15.66
C THR A 156 -8.45 2.02 -15.89
N TYR A 157 -9.14 2.16 -17.02
CA TYR A 157 -9.81 3.39 -17.45
C TYR A 157 -10.90 3.81 -16.46
N MET A 158 -10.83 5.06 -16.01
CA MET A 158 -11.77 5.71 -15.10
C MET A 158 -12.86 6.45 -15.88
N ASP A 159 -14.10 6.46 -15.37
CA ASP A 159 -15.14 7.33 -15.93
C ASP A 159 -14.69 8.80 -15.97
N LYS A 160 -14.98 9.48 -17.08
CA LYS A 160 -14.50 10.85 -17.33
C LYS A 160 -15.00 11.85 -16.28
N LEU A 161 -16.23 11.71 -15.78
CA LEU A 161 -16.76 12.62 -14.77
C LEU A 161 -16.04 12.44 -13.43
N VAL A 162 -15.76 11.19 -13.06
CA VAL A 162 -14.99 10.86 -11.85
C VAL A 162 -13.56 11.37 -11.96
N PHE A 163 -12.93 11.20 -13.13
CA PHE A 163 -11.60 11.71 -13.41
C PHE A 163 -11.53 13.23 -13.19
N VAL A 164 -12.44 13.98 -13.82
CA VAL A 164 -12.49 15.44 -13.69
C VAL A 164 -12.74 15.86 -12.25
N ALA A 165 -13.61 15.15 -11.52
CA ALA A 165 -13.90 15.44 -10.12
C ALA A 165 -12.64 15.28 -9.25
N ILE A 166 -11.89 14.19 -9.39
CA ILE A 166 -10.65 13.97 -8.64
C ILE A 166 -9.56 14.98 -9.05
N GLU A 167 -9.41 15.30 -10.34
CA GLU A 167 -8.45 16.31 -10.79
C GLU A 167 -8.79 17.72 -10.30
N SER A 168 -10.07 18.05 -10.13
CA SER A 168 -10.50 19.33 -9.57
C SER A 168 -10.06 19.53 -8.11
N CYS A 169 -9.76 18.45 -7.40
CA CYS A 169 -9.11 18.47 -6.09
C CYS A 169 -7.60 18.74 -6.18
N GLY A 170 -7.01 18.93 -7.36
CA GLY A 170 -5.57 19.11 -7.55
C GLY A 170 -4.78 17.79 -7.53
N VAL A 171 -5.46 16.64 -7.56
CA VAL A 171 -4.83 15.31 -7.63
C VAL A 171 -4.51 14.98 -9.08
N LYS A 172 -3.23 14.76 -9.40
CA LYS A 172 -2.83 14.30 -10.74
C LYS A 172 -3.13 12.83 -10.90
N ILE A 173 -3.88 12.49 -11.95
CA ILE A 173 -4.24 11.11 -12.26
C ILE A 173 -3.37 10.63 -13.41
N SER A 174 -2.79 9.44 -13.30
CA SER A 174 -2.08 8.80 -14.41
C SER A 174 -2.41 7.32 -14.48
N GLU A 175 -2.62 6.80 -15.69
CA GLU A 175 -2.81 5.36 -15.88
C GLU A 175 -1.47 4.61 -15.77
N ILE A 176 -1.49 3.48 -15.08
CA ILE A 176 -0.36 2.57 -15.03
C ILE A 176 -0.33 1.85 -16.36
N ASP A 177 0.66 2.18 -17.21
CA ASP A 177 1.00 1.35 -18.37
C ASP A 177 1.14 -0.11 -17.92
N LYS A 178 0.25 -0.99 -18.39
CA LYS A 178 0.32 -2.45 -18.12
C LYS A 178 1.69 -3.06 -18.49
N PHE A 179 2.50 -2.36 -19.31
CA PHE A 179 3.85 -2.77 -19.70
C PHE A 179 4.97 -2.36 -18.73
N LYS A 180 4.73 -1.42 -17.80
CA LYS A 180 5.77 -1.00 -16.83
C LYS A 180 5.87 -1.92 -15.61
N SER A 181 4.85 -2.71 -15.31
CA SER A 181 4.90 -3.73 -14.24
C SER A 181 5.81 -4.92 -14.59
N LEU A 182 6.15 -5.14 -15.87
CA LEU A 182 7.04 -6.23 -16.30
C LEU A 182 8.55 -5.88 -16.20
N ARG A 183 8.92 -4.63 -15.89
CA ARG A 183 10.34 -4.20 -15.86
C ARG A 183 11.10 -4.52 -14.57
N TYR A 184 10.49 -5.23 -13.61
CA TYR A 184 11.15 -5.66 -12.37
C TYR A 184 11.57 -7.14 -12.39
N TYR A 185 11.56 -7.80 -13.55
CA TYR A 185 12.00 -9.20 -13.74
C TYR A 185 13.37 -9.36 -14.43
N PHE A 186 14.23 -8.33 -14.43
CA PHE A 186 15.62 -8.45 -14.90
C PHE A 186 16.61 -7.87 -13.90
#